data_AF-A0A3C0QLU7-F1
#
_entry.id   AF-A0A3C0QLU7-F1
#
_cell.length_a   1.000
_cell.length_b   1.000
_cell.length_c   1.000
_cell.angle_alpha   90.00
_cell.angle_beta   90.00
_cell.angle_gamma   90.00
#
_symmetry.space_group_name_H-M   'P 1'
#
loop_
_entity.id
_entity.type
_entity.pdbx_description
1 polymer ?
#
loop_
_entity_poly.entity_id
_entity_poly.type
_entity_poly.pdbx_seq_one_letter_code
_entity_poly.pdbx_strand_id
1 'polypeptide(L)'
;MHPILQGMRKFVEIAFTCAAGTLMLSIPGAVMHYTSAKDFQPASKTIQASVEGEPQKFFSASSESVAETLTEPTTEAPTEETTEAFTEAVFPEPKMMVLDVPYYAQRDLGMPTGCELVSAKMVLDYYCPEEVPMGGLIVNVRCDKPEEIDGETCAKHPSQAFIGHPSLSSSFGCFAPVIVNLMNLYLPEGYEAVDVTDKPLDELENYISQGIPVLVWATIDMSPTFESIGWYLKDDKGGKTDEWYFWKSNEHCLVLTGYDDTYYYFNDPNSWTSNTRYEKDLVKLRHEEVGNYSVVVLPKNR
;
A
#
# COMPACT_ATOMS: atom_id res chain seq x y z
N MET A 1 -31.81 -60.33 2.11
CA MET A 1 -31.23 -59.95 3.41
C MET A 1 -31.01 -58.44 3.41
N HIS A 2 -31.77 -57.73 4.24
CA HIS A 2 -31.56 -56.35 4.72
C HIS A 2 -30.23 -56.23 5.50
N PRO A 3 -29.77 -55.03 5.98
CA PRO A 3 -30.18 -53.64 5.68
C PRO A 3 -29.05 -52.55 5.69
N ILE A 4 -29.41 -51.36 5.17
CA ILE A 4 -29.29 -49.99 5.75
C ILE A 4 -28.00 -49.58 6.47
N LEU A 5 -27.40 -48.46 6.03
CA LEU A 5 -26.91 -47.40 6.93
C LEU A 5 -26.98 -46.01 6.27
N GLN A 6 -28.03 -45.29 6.66
CA GLN A 6 -28.20 -43.84 6.58
C GLN A 6 -27.16 -43.16 7.50
N GLY A 7 -26.47 -42.15 6.99
CA GLY A 7 -25.57 -41.28 7.75
C GLY A 7 -25.90 -39.82 7.50
N MET A 8 -26.40 -39.16 8.54
CA MET A 8 -27.01 -37.83 8.57
C MET A 8 -26.11 -36.70 8.05
N ARG A 9 -26.58 -35.93 7.07
CA ARG A 9 -26.09 -34.56 6.81
C ARG A 9 -26.76 -33.63 7.83
N LYS A 10 -26.02 -33.12 8.80
CA LYS A 10 -26.46 -32.00 9.62
C LYS A 10 -26.24 -30.72 8.82
N PHE A 11 -27.33 -30.12 8.36
CA PHE A 11 -27.39 -28.71 8.02
C PHE A 11 -27.22 -27.91 9.31
N VAL A 12 -26.26 -26.99 9.32
CA VAL A 12 -26.20 -25.90 10.32
C VAL A 12 -26.72 -24.67 9.60
N GLU A 13 -28.01 -24.38 9.78
CA GLU A 13 -28.54 -23.03 9.58
C GLU A 13 -28.00 -22.15 10.72
N ILE A 14 -27.18 -21.16 10.38
CA ILE A 14 -26.83 -20.08 11.31
C ILE A 14 -27.82 -18.95 11.07
N ALA A 15 -28.85 -18.90 11.92
CA ALA A 15 -29.69 -17.73 12.05
C ALA A 15 -28.92 -16.66 12.83
N PHE A 16 -28.75 -15.47 12.23
CA PHE A 16 -28.27 -14.29 12.93
C PHE A 16 -29.42 -13.69 13.75
N THR A 17 -29.32 -13.78 15.07
CA THR A 17 -30.07 -12.91 15.99
C THR A 17 -29.08 -12.09 16.81
N CYS A 18 -29.22 -10.78 16.65
CA CYS A 18 -28.47 -9.75 17.36
C CYS A 18 -29.03 -9.64 18.79
N ALA A 19 -28.21 -9.88 19.81
CA ALA A 19 -28.45 -9.40 21.17
C ALA A 19 -27.14 -9.38 21.96
N ALA A 20 -26.89 -8.24 22.61
CA ALA A 20 -25.79 -8.00 23.52
C ALA A 20 -25.70 -9.06 24.65
N GLY A 21 -24.48 -9.49 24.98
CA GLY A 21 -24.25 -10.31 26.17
C GLY A 21 -22.96 -11.11 26.11
N THR A 22 -22.01 -10.73 26.95
CA THR A 22 -20.76 -11.43 27.26
C THR A 22 -20.94 -12.95 27.40
N LEU A 23 -20.22 -13.74 26.61
CA LEU A 23 -20.11 -15.18 26.79
C LEU A 23 -18.76 -15.51 27.46
N MET A 24 -18.81 -15.79 28.77
CA MET A 24 -17.72 -16.38 29.53
C MET A 24 -17.65 -17.88 29.25
N LEU A 25 -16.56 -18.35 28.64
CA LEU A 25 -16.22 -19.77 28.59
C LEU A 25 -15.15 -20.07 29.65
N SER A 26 -15.47 -20.94 30.61
CA SER A 26 -14.57 -21.43 31.66
C SER A 26 -13.87 -22.71 31.20
N ILE A 27 -12.54 -22.71 31.17
CA ILE A 27 -11.68 -23.91 31.12
C ILE A 27 -10.75 -23.87 32.35
N PRO A 28 -10.59 -24.97 33.11
CA PRO A 28 -9.78 -24.96 34.33
C PRO A 28 -8.29 -25.15 34.03
N GLY A 29 -7.44 -24.28 34.59
CA GLY A 29 -5.99 -24.49 34.70
C GLY A 29 -5.17 -23.24 34.46
N ALA A 30 -4.25 -22.96 35.40
CA ALA A 30 -3.28 -21.86 35.43
C ALA A 30 -3.82 -20.47 35.84
N VAL A 31 -3.70 -20.20 37.14
CA VAL A 31 -3.77 -18.87 37.75
C VAL A 31 -2.47 -18.13 37.41
N MET A 32 -2.57 -17.02 36.68
CA MET A 32 -1.52 -15.99 36.63
C MET A 32 -2.17 -14.66 36.99
N HIS A 33 -1.69 -14.07 38.09
CA HIS A 33 -2.15 -12.78 38.58
C HIS A 33 -1.77 -11.67 37.59
N TYR A 34 -2.75 -10.90 37.12
CA TYR A 34 -2.52 -9.60 36.49
C TYR A 34 -3.09 -8.51 37.41
N THR A 35 -2.20 -7.70 37.97
CA THR A 35 -2.56 -6.48 38.70
C THR A 35 -2.69 -5.31 37.73
N SER A 36 -3.85 -4.66 37.82
CA SER A 36 -4.29 -3.37 37.29
C SER A 36 -3.21 -2.38 36.82
N ALA A 37 -3.47 -1.78 35.66
CA ALA A 37 -2.82 -0.58 35.14
C ALA A 37 -3.08 0.64 36.05
N LYS A 38 -2.02 1.15 36.68
CA LYS A 38 -1.83 2.55 37.06
C LYS A 38 -0.33 2.84 37.00
N ASP A 39 -0.03 4.06 36.59
CA ASP A 39 1.28 4.74 36.65
C ASP A 39 2.25 4.47 35.48
N PHE A 40 2.02 5.18 34.37
CA PHE A 40 3.10 5.64 33.50
C PHE A 40 2.85 7.10 33.11
N GLN A 41 3.63 8.02 33.69
CA GLN A 41 3.76 9.40 33.22
C GLN A 41 5.07 9.51 32.43
N PRO A 42 5.07 10.03 31.19
CA PRO A 42 6.32 10.42 30.55
C PRO A 42 6.76 11.80 31.05
N ALA A 43 7.98 11.87 31.58
CA ALA A 43 8.64 13.12 31.93
C ALA A 43 9.03 13.89 30.66
N SER A 44 8.39 15.04 30.44
CA SER A 44 8.81 16.04 29.46
C SER A 44 9.98 16.86 30.02
N LYS A 45 11.15 16.77 29.40
CA LYS A 45 12.23 17.75 29.59
C LYS A 45 12.10 18.82 28.51
N THR A 46 11.64 19.99 28.94
CA THR A 46 11.61 21.24 28.18
C THR A 46 13.03 21.74 27.92
N ILE A 47 13.36 22.01 26.64
CA ILE A 47 14.49 22.88 26.27
C ILE A 47 13.89 24.27 25.99
N GLN A 48 14.34 25.26 26.76
CA GLN A 48 14.06 26.67 26.52
C GLN A 48 14.92 27.19 25.35
N ALA A 49 14.27 27.81 24.36
CA ALA A 49 14.90 28.79 23.49
C ALA A 49 14.06 30.07 23.55
N SER A 50 14.65 31.11 24.12
CA SER A 50 14.09 32.45 24.27
C SER A 50 14.17 33.19 22.94
N VAL A 51 13.05 33.72 22.46
CA VAL A 51 13.04 34.87 21.53
C VAL A 51 11.96 35.83 22.01
N GLU A 52 12.40 36.99 22.47
CA GLU A 52 11.57 38.14 22.82
C GLU A 52 11.05 38.81 21.53
N GLY A 53 9.79 39.25 21.55
CA GLY A 53 9.20 40.04 20.47
C GLY A 53 7.68 40.15 20.60
N GLU A 54 7.22 41.12 21.38
CA GLU A 54 5.82 41.44 21.67
C GLU A 54 5.04 42.08 20.48
N PRO A 55 3.69 42.20 20.57
CA PRO A 55 2.77 41.98 19.46
C PRO A 55 2.19 43.26 18.85
N GLN A 56 1.61 43.15 17.66
CA GLN A 56 0.59 44.11 17.20
C GLN A 56 -0.68 43.43 16.65
N LYS A 57 -1.79 44.02 17.10
CA LYS A 57 -3.19 43.61 16.96
C LYS A 57 -3.79 43.94 15.58
N PHE A 58 -4.77 43.11 15.21
CA PHE A 58 -6.05 43.42 14.52
C PHE A 58 -6.06 44.41 13.34
N PHE A 59 -6.61 43.99 12.20
CA PHE A 59 -7.97 44.39 11.80
C PHE A 59 -8.52 43.55 10.62
N SER A 60 -9.83 43.37 10.64
CA SER A 60 -10.68 42.70 9.65
C SER A 60 -11.15 43.63 8.53
N ALA A 61 -11.78 43.03 7.50
CA ALA A 61 -12.69 43.64 6.50
C ALA A 61 -11.97 44.44 5.40
N SER A 62 -12.48 44.66 4.19
CA SER A 62 -13.65 44.22 3.42
C SER A 62 -13.38 44.71 1.99
N SER A 63 -14.01 44.08 1.02
CA SER A 63 -14.20 44.50 -0.37
C SER A 63 -14.69 45.95 -0.55
N GLU A 64 -14.24 46.60 -1.64
CA GLU A 64 -14.86 47.69 -2.43
C GLU A 64 -13.94 47.88 -3.66
N SER A 65 -14.30 47.63 -4.92
CA SER A 65 -15.26 48.26 -5.83
C SER A 65 -15.10 49.77 -6.01
N VAL A 66 -14.47 50.20 -7.11
CA VAL A 66 -14.75 51.50 -7.74
C VAL A 66 -14.68 51.32 -9.26
N ALA A 67 -15.80 51.63 -9.90
CA ALA A 67 -15.94 51.85 -11.32
C ALA A 67 -15.61 53.31 -11.66
N GLU A 68 -15.00 53.57 -12.81
CA GLU A 68 -15.07 54.88 -13.44
C GLU A 68 -15.14 54.73 -14.97
N THR A 69 -16.08 55.45 -15.55
CA THR A 69 -16.66 55.26 -16.87
C THR A 69 -16.27 56.39 -17.83
N LEU A 70 -16.14 56.01 -19.10
CA LEU A 70 -16.46 56.74 -20.34
C LEU A 70 -15.63 57.96 -20.76
N THR A 71 -14.94 57.80 -21.89
CA THR A 71 -15.14 58.69 -23.07
C THR A 71 -14.99 57.86 -24.36
N GLU A 72 -15.99 57.93 -25.25
CA GLU A 72 -15.89 57.44 -26.64
C GLU A 72 -15.16 58.48 -27.51
N PRO A 73 -14.62 58.07 -28.67
CA PRO A 73 -15.33 58.45 -29.89
C PRO A 73 -15.33 57.43 -31.04
N THR A 74 -16.49 57.36 -31.69
CA THR A 74 -16.75 57.42 -33.15
C THR A 74 -16.08 56.43 -34.11
N THR A 75 -16.95 55.52 -34.58
CA THR A 75 -17.17 54.99 -35.93
C THR A 75 -16.22 55.38 -37.07
N GLU A 76 -15.51 54.38 -37.60
CA GLU A 76 -15.38 54.14 -39.05
C GLU A 76 -15.00 52.68 -39.31
N ALA A 77 -15.75 52.00 -40.18
CA ALA A 77 -15.36 50.74 -40.81
C ALA A 77 -14.76 51.07 -42.19
N PRO A 78 -13.76 50.32 -42.66
CA PRO A 78 -14.10 49.28 -43.63
C PRO A 78 -13.23 48.00 -43.56
N THR A 79 -13.90 46.87 -43.81
CA THR A 79 -13.45 45.64 -44.49
C THR A 79 -11.96 45.23 -44.44
N GLU A 80 -11.70 44.05 -43.89
CA GLU A 80 -11.19 42.89 -44.65
C GLU A 80 -11.39 41.61 -43.82
N GLU A 81 -12.25 40.71 -44.31
CA GLU A 81 -12.32 39.32 -43.85
C GLU A 81 -11.04 38.60 -44.29
N THR A 82 -10.06 38.51 -43.40
CA THR A 82 -9.09 37.42 -43.47
C THR A 82 -9.70 36.22 -42.76
N THR A 83 -10.26 35.31 -43.55
CA THR A 83 -10.55 33.94 -43.12
C THR A 83 -9.23 33.21 -42.89
N GLU A 84 -8.60 33.49 -41.75
CA GLU A 84 -7.56 32.59 -41.23
C GLU A 84 -8.26 31.29 -40.83
N ALA A 85 -7.95 30.23 -41.58
CA ALA A 85 -8.37 28.89 -41.26
C ALA A 85 -7.86 28.57 -39.85
N PHE A 86 -8.77 28.50 -38.90
CA PHE A 86 -8.53 27.97 -37.56
C PHE A 86 -8.18 26.49 -37.76
N THR A 87 -6.89 26.19 -37.91
CA THR A 87 -6.42 24.82 -37.78
C THR A 87 -6.70 24.42 -36.34
N GLU A 88 -7.77 23.66 -36.16
CA GLU A 88 -8.10 23.00 -34.91
C GLU A 88 -6.83 22.27 -34.45
N ALA A 89 -6.21 22.78 -33.40
CA ALA A 89 -5.09 22.12 -32.77
C ALA A 89 -5.62 20.77 -32.31
N VAL A 90 -5.19 19.71 -32.99
CA VAL A 90 -5.46 18.33 -32.57
C VAL A 90 -4.66 18.14 -31.29
N PHE A 91 -5.30 18.42 -30.15
CA PHE A 91 -4.78 18.01 -28.86
C PHE A 91 -4.80 16.48 -28.84
N PRO A 92 -3.68 15.81 -28.54
CA PRO A 92 -3.69 14.36 -28.41
C PRO A 92 -4.73 13.99 -27.35
N GLU A 93 -5.58 13.01 -27.68
CA GLU A 93 -6.53 12.45 -26.73
C GLU A 93 -5.78 11.99 -25.47
N PRO A 94 -6.28 12.30 -24.26
CA PRO A 94 -5.60 11.99 -23.02
C PRO A 94 -5.37 10.47 -22.91
N LYS A 95 -4.13 10.08 -22.60
CA LYS A 95 -3.74 8.67 -22.54
C LYS A 95 -4.21 8.09 -21.21
N MET A 96 -5.45 7.60 -21.17
CA MET A 96 -6.02 6.96 -19.98
C MET A 96 -6.11 5.44 -20.17
N MET A 97 -5.59 4.69 -19.21
CA MET A 97 -5.76 3.23 -19.14
C MET A 97 -5.92 2.77 -17.70
N VAL A 98 -6.91 1.93 -17.45
CA VAL A 98 -7.14 1.30 -16.15
C VAL A 98 -7.53 -0.16 -16.37
N LEU A 99 -6.82 -1.06 -15.71
CA LEU A 99 -7.04 -2.50 -15.72
C LEU A 99 -8.13 -2.86 -14.70
N ASP A 100 -8.94 -3.86 -15.04
CA ASP A 100 -9.91 -4.46 -14.12
C ASP A 100 -9.22 -5.55 -13.29
N VAL A 101 -8.50 -5.13 -12.25
CA VAL A 101 -7.80 -6.03 -11.31
C VAL A 101 -8.68 -6.27 -10.09
N PRO A 102 -8.84 -7.53 -9.62
CA PRO A 102 -9.56 -7.84 -8.40
C PRO A 102 -9.06 -6.99 -7.22
N TYR A 103 -10.00 -6.58 -6.36
CA TYR A 103 -9.70 -5.73 -5.23
C TYR A 103 -9.93 -6.44 -3.90
N TYR A 104 -8.95 -6.36 -3.01
CA TYR A 104 -9.02 -6.87 -1.65
C TYR A 104 -8.45 -5.83 -0.69
N ALA A 105 -9.19 -5.55 0.39
CA ALA A 105 -8.69 -4.71 1.47
C ALA A 105 -8.07 -5.59 2.57
N GLN A 106 -6.89 -5.20 3.05
CA GLN A 106 -6.13 -5.96 4.04
C GLN A 106 -6.88 -6.10 5.38
N ARG A 107 -7.67 -5.07 5.75
CA ARG A 107 -8.50 -5.08 6.95
C ARG A 107 -9.56 -6.19 6.93
N ASP A 108 -10.16 -6.44 5.76
CA ASP A 108 -11.26 -7.40 5.61
C ASP A 108 -10.74 -8.84 5.68
N LEU A 109 -9.44 -9.01 5.43
CA LEU A 109 -8.71 -10.27 5.50
C LEU A 109 -7.93 -10.46 6.81
N GLY A 110 -8.04 -9.52 7.76
CA GLY A 110 -7.35 -9.61 9.05
C GLY A 110 -5.82 -9.52 8.94
N MET A 111 -5.30 -8.74 7.98
CA MET A 111 -3.87 -8.57 7.73
C MET A 111 -3.44 -7.11 7.94
N PRO A 112 -3.27 -6.67 9.19
CA PRO A 112 -2.95 -5.27 9.50
C PRO A 112 -1.61 -4.80 8.91
N THR A 113 -0.68 -5.70 8.61
CA THR A 113 0.64 -5.39 8.02
C THR A 113 0.89 -6.23 6.76
N GLY A 114 -0.15 -6.70 6.08
CA GLY A 114 0.00 -7.64 4.96
C GLY A 114 -0.13 -7.00 3.59
N CYS A 115 0.22 -5.73 3.42
CA CYS A 115 0.00 -5.00 2.18
C CYS A 115 0.61 -5.72 0.96
N GLU A 116 1.80 -6.29 1.11
CA GLU A 116 2.51 -7.04 0.08
C GLU A 116 1.81 -8.33 -0.29
N LEU A 117 1.30 -9.08 0.70
CA LEU A 117 0.57 -10.33 0.46
C LEU A 117 -0.80 -10.07 -0.17
N VAL A 118 -1.50 -9.02 0.27
CA VAL A 118 -2.81 -8.66 -0.27
C VAL A 118 -2.67 -8.12 -1.69
N SER A 119 -1.66 -7.30 -1.95
CA SER A 119 -1.33 -6.83 -3.28
C SER A 119 -0.91 -8.00 -4.19
N ALA A 120 -0.06 -8.91 -3.71
CA ALA A 120 0.28 -10.13 -4.44
C ALA A 120 -0.95 -11.00 -4.74
N LYS A 121 -1.91 -11.11 -3.82
CA LYS A 121 -3.18 -11.81 -4.05
C LYS A 121 -4.02 -11.17 -5.15
N MET A 122 -4.14 -9.84 -5.15
CA MET A 122 -4.86 -9.12 -6.21
C MET A 122 -4.26 -9.41 -7.58
N VAL A 123 -2.93 -9.41 -7.69
CA VAL A 123 -2.25 -9.76 -8.94
C VAL A 123 -2.38 -11.25 -9.27
N LEU A 124 -2.23 -12.16 -8.31
CA LEU A 124 -2.40 -13.59 -8.56
C LEU A 124 -3.81 -13.91 -9.07
N ASP A 125 -4.86 -13.35 -8.47
CA ASP A 125 -6.23 -13.56 -8.93
C ASP A 125 -6.52 -12.95 -10.29
N TYR A 126 -5.74 -11.96 -10.73
CA TYR A 126 -5.83 -11.45 -12.09
C TYR A 126 -5.38 -12.51 -13.13
N TYR A 127 -4.41 -13.36 -12.78
CA TYR A 127 -3.87 -14.40 -13.68
C TYR A 127 -4.46 -15.80 -13.46
N CYS A 128 -4.81 -16.16 -12.22
CA CYS A 128 -5.41 -17.43 -11.84
C CYS A 128 -6.53 -17.23 -10.79
N PRO A 129 -7.71 -16.71 -11.21
CA PRO A 129 -8.81 -16.39 -10.32
C PRO A 129 -9.24 -17.57 -9.44
N GLU A 130 -9.43 -17.32 -8.15
CA GLU A 130 -9.96 -18.28 -7.15
C GLU A 130 -9.07 -19.50 -6.83
N GLU A 131 -7.93 -19.67 -7.50
CA GLU A 131 -7.02 -20.81 -7.28
C GLU A 131 -6.09 -20.63 -6.06
N VAL A 132 -5.83 -19.38 -5.66
CA VAL A 132 -4.87 -19.05 -4.59
C VAL A 132 -5.61 -18.63 -3.33
N PRO A 133 -5.77 -19.49 -2.31
CA PRO A 133 -6.33 -19.08 -1.03
C PRO A 133 -5.33 -18.20 -0.26
N MET A 134 -5.82 -17.13 0.38
CA MET A 134 -4.98 -16.23 1.19
C MET A 134 -4.22 -16.96 2.30
N GLY A 135 -4.85 -17.96 2.94
CA GLY A 135 -4.18 -18.80 3.94
C GLY A 135 -2.95 -19.54 3.41
N GLY A 136 -2.93 -19.88 2.11
CA GLY A 136 -1.76 -20.45 1.45
C GLY A 136 -0.61 -19.45 1.40
N LEU A 137 -0.88 -18.20 1.00
CA LEU A 137 0.12 -17.13 0.96
C LEU A 137 0.73 -16.87 2.33
N ILE A 138 -0.10 -16.84 3.38
CA ILE A 138 0.35 -16.63 4.77
C ILE A 138 1.26 -17.77 5.24
N VAL A 139 0.94 -19.02 4.91
CA VAL A 139 1.74 -20.18 5.33
C VAL A 139 3.06 -20.28 4.56
N ASN A 140 3.07 -19.89 3.29
CA ASN A 140 4.22 -20.06 2.40
C ASN A 140 5.13 -18.84 2.30
N VAL A 141 4.71 -17.66 2.78
CA VAL A 141 5.63 -16.52 2.87
C VAL A 141 6.73 -16.84 3.87
N ARG A 142 7.98 -16.59 3.46
CA ARG A 142 9.12 -16.75 4.36
C ARG A 142 9.12 -15.61 5.37
N CYS A 143 8.82 -15.91 6.62
CA CYS A 143 8.91 -14.94 7.72
C CYS A 143 10.21 -15.10 8.52
N ASP A 144 10.70 -13.98 9.07
CA ASP A 144 11.70 -13.96 10.14
C ASP A 144 11.18 -13.08 11.27
N LYS A 145 11.35 -13.55 12.50
CA LYS A 145 10.92 -12.82 13.68
C LYS A 145 12.13 -12.07 14.25
N PRO A 146 12.01 -10.75 14.50
CA PRO A 146 12.99 -10.03 15.30
C PRO A 146 13.17 -10.70 16.66
N GLU A 147 14.41 -10.98 17.03
CA GLU A 147 14.76 -11.63 18.29
C GLU A 147 16.06 -11.05 18.87
N GLU A 148 16.29 -11.27 20.16
CA GLU A 148 17.48 -10.78 20.84
C GLU A 148 18.63 -11.80 20.70
N ILE A 149 19.78 -11.35 20.19
CA ILE A 149 21.02 -12.12 20.10
C ILE A 149 22.14 -11.30 20.74
N ASP A 150 22.69 -11.81 21.83
CA ASP A 150 23.74 -11.14 22.62
C ASP A 150 23.34 -9.71 23.07
N GLY A 151 22.09 -9.53 23.51
CA GLY A 151 21.57 -8.25 24.00
C GLY A 151 21.11 -7.27 22.91
N GLU A 152 21.21 -7.64 21.63
CA GLU A 152 20.89 -6.78 20.49
C GLU A 152 19.73 -7.36 19.66
N THR A 153 18.82 -6.51 19.19
CA THR A 153 17.73 -6.97 18.30
C THR A 153 18.29 -7.32 16.93
N CYS A 154 17.99 -8.52 16.47
CA CYS A 154 18.45 -9.07 15.20
C CYS A 154 17.28 -9.61 14.38
N ALA A 155 17.29 -9.37 13.08
CA ALA A 155 16.37 -9.97 12.11
C ALA A 155 17.04 -10.09 10.73
N LYS A 156 16.47 -10.87 9.81
CA LYS A 156 16.90 -10.88 8.41
C LYS A 156 16.65 -9.52 7.73
N HIS A 157 17.28 -9.30 6.58
CA HIS A 157 16.92 -8.16 5.74
C HIS A 157 15.50 -8.36 5.18
N PRO A 158 14.65 -7.32 5.05
CA PRO A 158 13.31 -7.46 4.49
C PRO A 158 13.25 -7.96 3.04
N SER A 159 14.36 -7.89 2.30
CA SER A 159 14.49 -8.53 0.98
C SER A 159 14.73 -10.05 1.06
N GLN A 160 14.99 -10.60 2.24
CA GLN A 160 15.22 -12.04 2.45
C GLN A 160 14.04 -12.75 3.11
N ALA A 161 13.24 -12.04 3.90
CA ALA A 161 12.06 -12.55 4.60
C ALA A 161 11.11 -11.41 4.97
N PHE A 162 9.84 -11.74 5.19
CA PHE A 162 8.87 -10.89 5.85
C PHE A 162 9.22 -10.75 7.34
N ILE A 163 9.45 -9.52 7.79
CA ILE A 163 9.89 -9.26 9.16
C ILE A 163 8.67 -9.12 10.07
N GLY A 164 8.48 -10.13 10.93
CA GLY A 164 7.28 -10.32 11.73
C GLY A 164 6.31 -11.33 11.11
N HIS A 165 5.01 -11.03 11.13
CA HIS A 165 3.97 -11.85 10.54
C HIS A 165 2.81 -10.97 9.99
N PRO A 166 2.32 -11.19 8.75
CA PRO A 166 1.33 -10.31 8.10
C PRO A 166 0.02 -10.07 8.87
N SER A 167 -0.38 -11.04 9.69
CA SER A 167 -1.57 -10.99 10.55
C SER A 167 -1.36 -10.28 11.89
N LEU A 168 -0.15 -9.80 12.20
CA LEU A 168 0.17 -9.13 13.46
C LEU A 168 0.45 -7.65 13.23
N SER A 169 -0.18 -6.77 14.02
CA SER A 169 -0.03 -5.32 13.91
C SER A 169 1.34 -4.79 14.32
N SER A 170 2.16 -5.60 15.01
CA SER A 170 3.50 -5.25 15.47
C SER A 170 4.62 -5.68 14.51
N SER A 171 4.27 -5.95 13.26
CA SER A 171 5.21 -6.40 12.22
C SER A 171 5.66 -5.24 11.35
N PHE A 172 6.61 -5.52 10.47
CA PHE A 172 7.10 -4.62 9.45
C PHE A 172 6.56 -5.09 8.10
N GLY A 173 7.44 -5.52 7.20
CA GLY A 173 7.07 -5.99 5.87
C GLY A 173 8.19 -6.79 5.20
N CYS A 174 8.12 -6.88 3.88
CA CYS A 174 9.16 -7.43 3.00
C CYS A 174 9.27 -6.64 1.69
N PHE A 175 10.35 -6.88 0.96
CA PHE A 175 10.56 -6.29 -0.37
C PHE A 175 10.38 -7.31 -1.50
N ALA A 176 10.41 -6.79 -2.73
CA ALA A 176 10.13 -7.50 -3.97
C ALA A 176 10.65 -8.95 -4.05
N PRO A 177 11.90 -9.28 -3.68
CA PRO A 177 12.40 -10.65 -3.83
C PRO A 177 11.61 -11.70 -3.01
N VAL A 178 11.08 -11.32 -1.84
CA VAL A 178 10.27 -12.22 -1.02
C VAL A 178 8.94 -12.53 -1.72
N ILE A 179 8.32 -11.51 -2.30
CA ILE A 179 7.04 -11.62 -3.00
C ILE A 179 7.19 -12.34 -4.34
N VAL A 180 8.27 -12.10 -5.09
CA VAL A 180 8.60 -12.85 -6.31
C VAL A 180 8.70 -14.35 -6.02
N ASN A 181 9.44 -14.72 -4.97
CA ASN A 181 9.56 -16.12 -4.55
C ASN A 181 8.20 -16.71 -4.17
N LEU A 182 7.38 -15.95 -3.43
CA LEU A 182 6.05 -16.38 -3.01
C LEU A 182 5.10 -16.58 -4.20
N MET A 183 4.97 -15.59 -5.09
CA MET A 183 4.05 -15.63 -6.23
C MET A 183 4.40 -16.76 -7.20
N ASN A 184 5.68 -17.03 -7.42
CA ASN A 184 6.14 -18.11 -8.30
C ASN A 184 5.78 -19.53 -7.80
N LEU A 185 5.32 -19.70 -6.56
CA LEU A 185 4.74 -20.96 -6.07
C LEU A 185 3.33 -21.22 -6.61
N TYR A 186 2.63 -20.18 -7.07
CA TYR A 186 1.20 -20.20 -7.37
C TYR A 186 0.86 -19.86 -8.82
N LEU A 187 1.75 -19.16 -9.51
CA LEU A 187 1.52 -18.77 -10.90
C LEU A 187 1.34 -20.00 -11.80
N PRO A 188 0.41 -19.95 -12.77
CA PRO A 188 0.18 -21.04 -13.70
C PRO A 188 1.41 -21.29 -14.58
N GLU A 189 1.47 -22.49 -15.17
CA GLU A 189 2.53 -22.83 -16.11
C GLU A 189 2.60 -21.79 -17.24
N GLY A 190 3.81 -21.35 -17.57
CA GLY A 190 4.03 -20.35 -18.62
C GLY A 190 4.05 -18.91 -18.12
N TYR A 191 3.82 -18.64 -16.84
CA TYR A 191 4.01 -17.33 -16.22
C TYR A 191 5.06 -17.36 -15.12
N GLU A 192 5.70 -16.21 -14.88
CA GLU A 192 6.59 -15.96 -13.75
C GLU A 192 6.43 -14.55 -13.21
N ALA A 193 6.56 -14.41 -11.90
CA ALA A 193 6.77 -13.13 -11.25
C ALA A 193 8.23 -12.72 -11.43
N VAL A 194 8.45 -11.49 -11.88
CA VAL A 194 9.76 -10.93 -12.19
C VAL A 194 9.96 -9.65 -11.38
N ASP A 195 11.09 -9.60 -10.69
CA ASP A 195 11.57 -8.39 -10.04
C ASP A 195 12.03 -7.41 -11.11
N VAL A 196 11.37 -6.25 -11.19
CA VAL A 196 11.72 -5.15 -12.09
C VAL A 196 12.06 -3.89 -11.29
N THR A 197 12.58 -4.06 -10.08
CA THR A 197 13.12 -3.00 -9.23
C THR A 197 14.07 -2.09 -10.02
N ASP A 198 14.09 -0.81 -9.66
CA ASP A 198 14.82 0.28 -10.31
C ASP A 198 14.29 0.71 -11.69
N LYS A 199 13.23 0.06 -12.23
CA LYS A 199 12.53 0.61 -13.38
C LYS A 199 11.78 1.89 -13.01
N PRO A 200 11.94 3.00 -13.76
CA PRO A 200 11.15 4.20 -13.57
C PRO A 200 9.65 3.93 -13.73
N LEU A 201 8.79 4.60 -12.95
CA LEU A 201 7.33 4.40 -13.00
C LEU A 201 6.71 4.68 -14.38
N ASP A 202 7.29 5.59 -15.14
CA ASP A 202 6.92 5.88 -16.53
C ASP A 202 7.24 4.71 -17.47
N GLU A 203 8.27 3.90 -17.19
CA GLU A 203 8.44 2.61 -17.88
C GLU A 203 7.40 1.58 -17.43
N LEU A 204 6.95 1.63 -16.16
CA LEU A 204 5.93 0.70 -15.66
C LEU A 204 4.56 0.93 -16.31
N GLU A 205 4.27 2.13 -16.81
CA GLU A 205 3.09 2.42 -17.64
C GLU A 205 3.03 1.53 -18.89
N ASN A 206 4.18 1.10 -19.43
CA ASN A 206 4.20 0.22 -20.58
C ASN A 206 3.68 -1.19 -20.24
N TYR A 207 3.86 -1.66 -19.00
CA TYR A 207 3.25 -2.92 -18.54
C TYR A 207 1.74 -2.76 -18.45
N ILE A 208 1.26 -1.66 -17.87
CA ILE A 208 -0.17 -1.34 -17.83
C ILE A 208 -0.74 -1.32 -19.24
N SER A 209 -0.08 -0.67 -20.20
CA SER A 209 -0.47 -0.65 -21.63
C SER A 209 -0.57 -2.02 -22.30
N GLN A 210 0.08 -3.03 -21.73
CA GLN A 210 0.06 -4.40 -22.22
C GLN A 210 -0.90 -5.30 -21.43
N GLY A 211 -1.70 -4.74 -20.51
CA GLY A 211 -2.60 -5.52 -19.67
C GLY A 211 -1.92 -6.18 -18.48
N ILE A 212 -0.74 -5.70 -18.06
CA ILE A 212 0.06 -6.30 -16.98
C ILE A 212 0.01 -5.36 -15.76
N PRO A 213 -0.70 -5.72 -14.68
CA PRO A 213 -0.66 -4.95 -13.44
C PRO A 213 0.73 -5.07 -12.77
N VAL A 214 1.10 -4.06 -11.98
CA VAL A 214 2.43 -3.96 -11.38
C VAL A 214 2.31 -3.82 -9.87
N LEU A 215 2.99 -4.67 -9.10
CA LEU A 215 3.20 -4.42 -7.67
C LEU A 215 4.24 -3.32 -7.52
N VAL A 216 3.93 -2.31 -6.71
CA VAL A 216 4.77 -1.14 -6.48
C VAL A 216 4.89 -0.92 -5.00
N TRP A 217 6.12 -0.76 -4.51
CA TRP A 217 6.37 -0.27 -3.17
C TRP A 217 6.42 1.26 -3.19
N ALA A 218 5.66 1.89 -2.32
CA ALA A 218 5.70 3.33 -2.07
C ALA A 218 5.42 3.53 -0.59
N THR A 219 4.49 4.41 -0.25
CA THR A 219 4.17 4.72 1.14
C THR A 219 2.68 4.84 1.39
N ILE A 220 2.27 4.54 2.63
CA ILE A 220 0.89 4.71 3.09
C ILE A 220 0.42 6.15 2.80
N ASP A 221 -0.71 6.29 2.11
CA ASP A 221 -1.30 7.56 1.69
C ASP A 221 -0.34 8.50 0.94
N MET A 222 0.71 7.96 0.32
CA MET A 222 1.80 8.71 -0.29
C MET A 222 2.48 9.74 0.66
N SER A 223 2.47 9.46 1.96
CA SER A 223 3.14 10.26 2.99
C SER A 223 4.65 9.99 3.06
N PRO A 224 5.49 10.97 3.45
CA PRO A 224 6.93 10.77 3.52
C PRO A 224 7.38 9.59 4.39
N THR A 225 8.45 8.93 3.95
CA THR A 225 9.15 7.93 4.77
C THR A 225 10.00 8.58 5.86
N PHE A 226 10.35 7.79 6.87
CA PHE A 226 11.35 8.13 7.87
C PHE A 226 11.97 6.87 8.46
N GLU A 227 13.21 6.94 8.93
CA GLU A 227 13.83 5.84 9.66
C GLU A 227 13.23 5.77 11.08
N SER A 228 12.70 4.61 11.47
CA SER A 228 12.08 4.42 12.78
C SER A 228 12.87 3.49 13.69
N ILE A 229 12.73 2.19 13.47
CA ILE A 229 13.33 1.11 14.25
C ILE A 229 14.35 0.40 13.35
N GLY A 230 15.45 -0.06 13.94
CA GLY A 230 16.44 -0.86 13.23
C GLY A 230 16.83 -2.13 13.99
N TRP A 231 17.59 -2.98 13.33
CA TRP A 231 18.13 -4.22 13.87
C TRP A 231 19.44 -4.60 13.19
N TYR A 232 20.23 -5.42 13.86
CA TYR A 232 21.37 -6.09 13.22
C TYR A 232 20.89 -7.20 12.30
N LEU A 233 21.52 -7.34 11.14
CA LEU A 233 21.15 -8.39 10.19
C LEU A 233 21.61 -9.77 10.67
N LYS A 234 20.75 -10.78 10.45
CA LYS A 234 21.11 -12.19 10.61
C LYS A 234 21.75 -12.74 9.34
N ASP A 235 22.76 -13.59 9.50
CA ASP A 235 23.28 -14.42 8.41
C ASP A 235 22.31 -15.56 8.02
N ASP A 236 22.68 -16.38 7.04
CA ASP A 236 21.87 -17.51 6.60
C ASP A 236 21.69 -18.61 7.65
N LYS A 237 22.58 -18.67 8.64
CA LYS A 237 22.55 -19.63 9.75
C LYS A 237 21.79 -19.07 10.97
N GLY A 238 21.34 -17.82 10.91
CA GLY A 238 20.64 -17.12 11.99
C GLY A 238 21.57 -16.43 13.00
N GLY A 239 22.87 -16.35 12.74
CA GLY A 239 23.82 -15.63 13.59
C GLY A 239 23.80 -14.13 13.34
N LYS A 240 24.06 -13.33 14.37
CA LYS A 240 24.18 -11.86 14.25
C LYS A 240 25.38 -11.48 13.37
N THR A 241 25.19 -10.48 12.52
CA THR A 241 26.26 -9.79 11.78
C THR A 241 26.47 -8.38 12.33
N ASP A 242 27.53 -7.69 11.90
CA ASP A 242 27.80 -6.30 12.27
C ASP A 242 27.05 -5.29 11.35
N GLU A 243 26.25 -5.77 10.41
CA GLU A 243 25.46 -4.91 9.52
C GLU A 243 24.17 -4.45 10.22
N TRP A 244 23.94 -3.14 10.23
CA TRP A 244 22.76 -2.53 10.82
C TRP A 244 21.80 -2.06 9.73
N TYR A 245 20.52 -2.38 9.91
CA TYR A 245 19.45 -1.98 8.99
C TYR A 245 18.42 -1.11 9.73
N PHE A 246 17.99 -0.01 9.10
CA PHE A 246 16.86 0.81 9.56
C PHE A 246 15.63 0.56 8.71
N TRP A 247 14.49 0.32 9.36
CA TRP A 247 13.21 0.24 8.69
C TRP A 247 12.74 1.62 8.25
N LYS A 248 12.40 1.73 6.96
CA LYS A 248 11.75 2.90 6.39
C LYS A 248 10.25 2.85 6.73
N SER A 249 9.86 3.53 7.81
CA SER A 249 8.46 3.62 8.20
C SER A 249 7.61 4.32 7.14
N ASN A 250 6.31 4.03 7.19
CA ASN A 250 5.32 4.30 6.14
C ASN A 250 5.50 3.48 4.86
N GLU A 251 6.45 2.54 4.78
CA GLU A 251 6.52 1.56 3.69
C GLU A 251 5.15 0.90 3.44
N HIS A 252 4.83 0.73 2.17
CA HIS A 252 3.57 0.15 1.72
C HIS A 252 3.71 -0.46 0.33
N CYS A 253 2.99 -1.55 0.07
CA CYS A 253 2.93 -2.19 -1.23
C CYS A 253 1.51 -2.15 -1.81
N LEU A 254 1.42 -1.69 -3.06
CA LEU A 254 0.19 -1.38 -3.79
C LEU A 254 0.21 -2.10 -5.15
N VAL A 255 -0.95 -2.20 -5.81
CA VAL A 255 -1.01 -2.66 -7.20
C VAL A 255 -1.32 -1.48 -8.10
N LEU A 256 -0.37 -1.07 -8.95
CA LEU A 256 -0.61 -0.15 -10.05
C LEU A 256 -1.54 -0.82 -11.06
N THR A 257 -2.71 -0.24 -11.25
CA THR A 257 -3.76 -0.74 -12.15
C THR A 257 -3.97 0.17 -13.34
N GLY A 258 -3.51 1.42 -13.29
CA GLY A 258 -3.78 2.36 -14.36
C GLY A 258 -2.98 3.66 -14.26
N TYR A 259 -3.15 4.48 -15.27
CA TYR A 259 -2.64 5.85 -15.30
C TYR A 259 -3.48 6.72 -16.25
N ASP A 260 -3.43 8.03 -16.03
CA ASP A 260 -3.78 9.05 -17.02
C ASP A 260 -2.59 10.01 -17.20
N ASP A 261 -2.80 11.20 -17.75
CA ASP A 261 -1.71 12.17 -17.93
C ASP A 261 -1.18 12.75 -16.59
N THR A 262 -1.97 12.72 -15.52
CA THR A 262 -1.70 13.39 -14.22
C THR A 262 -1.56 12.41 -13.05
N TYR A 263 -2.25 11.28 -13.09
CA TYR A 263 -2.40 10.35 -11.97
C TYR A 263 -1.94 8.93 -12.33
N TYR A 264 -1.47 8.24 -11.30
CA TYR A 264 -1.46 6.78 -11.25
C TYR A 264 -2.68 6.28 -10.48
N TYR A 265 -3.25 5.15 -10.90
CA TYR A 265 -4.36 4.47 -10.26
C TYR A 265 -3.87 3.18 -9.63
N PHE A 266 -4.26 2.96 -8.37
CA PHE A 266 -3.86 1.83 -7.57
C PHE A 266 -5.06 1.10 -6.98
N ASN A 267 -4.97 -0.23 -6.97
CA ASN A 267 -5.63 -1.00 -5.94
C ASN A 267 -4.74 -0.97 -4.69
N ASP A 268 -5.09 -0.09 -3.76
CA ASP A 268 -4.41 0.08 -2.48
C ASP A 268 -5.06 -0.83 -1.43
N PRO A 269 -4.35 -1.83 -0.85
CA PRO A 269 -4.93 -2.74 0.13
C PRO A 269 -5.34 -2.05 1.45
N ASN A 270 -4.87 -0.84 1.74
CA ASN A 270 -5.28 -0.03 2.88
C ASN A 270 -6.48 0.89 2.58
N SER A 271 -6.83 1.08 1.31
CA SER A 271 -7.97 1.92 0.89
C SER A 271 -9.32 1.25 1.14
N TRP A 272 -10.41 2.01 1.07
CA TRP A 272 -11.78 1.48 1.14
C TRP A 272 -12.32 1.02 -0.21
N THR A 273 -11.72 1.50 -1.30
CA THR A 273 -12.20 1.28 -2.67
C THR A 273 -11.05 0.99 -3.62
N SER A 274 -11.34 0.27 -4.72
CA SER A 274 -10.40 0.08 -5.82
C SER A 274 -10.06 1.38 -6.56
N ASN A 275 -8.98 1.35 -7.35
CA ASN A 275 -8.54 2.48 -8.20
C ASN A 275 -8.40 3.82 -7.46
N THR A 276 -7.83 3.79 -6.25
CA THR A 276 -7.38 5.00 -5.55
C THR A 276 -6.30 5.68 -6.39
N ARG A 277 -6.38 7.00 -6.56
CA ARG A 277 -5.46 7.72 -7.45
C ARG A 277 -4.54 8.67 -6.69
N TYR A 278 -3.31 8.80 -7.17
CA TYR A 278 -2.29 9.70 -6.63
C TYR A 278 -1.55 10.40 -7.77
N GLU A 279 -1.13 11.65 -7.55
CA GLU A 279 -0.39 12.43 -8.55
C GLU A 279 0.94 11.77 -8.90
N LYS A 280 1.28 11.69 -10.19
CA LYS A 280 2.45 10.93 -10.67
C LYS A 280 3.76 11.32 -9.99
N ASP A 281 4.02 12.62 -9.84
CA ASP A 281 5.28 13.10 -9.27
C ASP A 281 5.42 12.74 -7.80
N LEU A 282 4.32 12.76 -7.05
CA LEU A 282 4.31 12.34 -5.66
C LEU A 282 4.59 10.84 -5.55
N VAL A 283 3.94 10.01 -6.38
CA VAL A 283 4.18 8.56 -6.39
C VAL A 283 5.63 8.25 -6.74
N LYS A 284 6.21 8.92 -7.74
CA LYS A 284 7.63 8.78 -8.11
C LYS A 284 8.55 9.05 -6.94
N LEU A 285 8.33 10.16 -6.23
CA LEU A 285 9.10 10.49 -5.05
C LEU A 285 8.99 9.41 -3.96
N ARG A 286 7.77 8.93 -3.65
CA ARG A 286 7.56 7.92 -2.60
C ARG A 286 8.08 6.54 -2.96
N HIS A 287 8.00 6.18 -4.24
CA HIS A 287 8.57 4.94 -4.77
C HIS A 287 10.10 4.93 -4.64
N GLU A 288 10.75 6.05 -4.98
CA GLU A 288 12.20 6.21 -4.83
C GLU A 288 12.62 6.15 -3.35
N GLU A 289 11.88 6.82 -2.47
CA GLU A 289 12.15 6.85 -1.03
C GLU A 289 12.22 5.44 -0.42
N VAL A 290 11.40 4.48 -0.87
CA VAL A 290 11.40 3.10 -0.38
C VAL A 290 12.30 2.14 -1.16
N GLY A 291 12.97 2.61 -2.22
CA GLY A 291 13.97 1.83 -2.95
C GLY A 291 13.52 1.27 -4.30
N ASN A 292 12.53 1.89 -4.95
CA ASN A 292 12.07 1.58 -6.30
C ASN A 292 11.66 0.11 -6.54
N TYR A 293 11.20 -0.60 -5.51
CA TYR A 293 10.81 -2.01 -5.65
C TYR A 293 9.55 -2.16 -6.49
N SER A 294 9.63 -3.00 -7.52
CA SER A 294 8.51 -3.27 -8.42
C SER A 294 8.51 -4.72 -8.88
N VAL A 295 7.33 -5.34 -8.98
CA VAL A 295 7.17 -6.73 -9.45
C VAL A 295 6.06 -6.81 -10.49
N VAL A 296 6.32 -7.55 -11.57
CA VAL A 296 5.36 -7.84 -12.64
C VAL A 296 5.23 -9.34 -12.87
N VAL A 297 4.16 -9.77 -13.54
CA VAL A 297 3.99 -11.15 -13.99
C VAL A 297 4.11 -11.19 -15.51
N LEU A 298 5.06 -11.96 -16.02
CA LEU A 298 5.37 -12.06 -17.45
C LEU A 298 5.21 -13.50 -17.95
N PRO A 299 4.93 -13.69 -19.25
CA PRO A 299 5.08 -15.00 -19.88
C PRO A 299 6.55 -15.47 -19.78
N LYS A 300 6.76 -16.73 -19.41
CA LYS A 300 8.07 -17.37 -19.44
C LYS A 300 8.54 -17.44 -20.89
N ASN A 301 9.70 -16.85 -21.18
CA ASN A 301 10.38 -17.05 -22.46
C ASN A 301 10.81 -18.52 -22.53
N ARG A 302 10.13 -19.32 -23.36
CA ARG A 302 10.51 -20.70 -23.67
C ARG A 302 11.62 -20.76 -24.71
#